data_AF-C4N0B9-F1
#
_entry.id   AF-C4N0B9-F1
#
_cell.length_a   1.000
_cell.length_b   1.000
_cell.length_c   1.000
_cell.angle_alpha   90.00
_cell.angle_beta   90.00
_cell.angle_gamma   90.00
#
_symmetry.space_group_name_H-M   'P 1'
#
loop_
_entity.id
_entity.type
_entity.pdbx_description
1 polymer ?
#
loop_
_entity_poly.entity_id
_entity_poly.type
_entity_poly.pdbx_seq_one_letter_code
_entity_poly.pdbx_strand_id
1 'polypeptide(L)' 'HWHGFFQKTTNYVDGPSFITQCPIVPNNSFVYSFQALDQAGTFWYHS' A
#
# COMPACT_ATOMS: atom_id res chain seq x y z
N HIS A 1 -1.47 5.00 0.27
CA HIS A 1 -0.05 4.61 0.38
C HIS A 1 0.29 4.26 1.83
N TRP A 2 1.07 3.20 2.03
CA TRP A 2 1.56 2.76 3.34
C TRP A 2 2.98 3.26 3.55
N HIS A 3 3.12 4.50 4.01
CA HIS A 3 4.40 5.21 4.00
C HIS A 3 5.44 4.54 4.89
N GLY A 4 6.55 4.16 4.27
CA GLY A 4 7.70 3.55 4.93
C GLY A 4 7.71 2.02 4.91
N PHE A 5 6.69 1.33 4.38
CA PHE A 5 6.76 -0.11 4.16
C PHE A 5 7.45 -0.43 2.82
N PHE A 6 8.33 -1.42 2.80
CA PHE A 6 9.13 -1.79 1.62
C PHE A 6 8.31 -2.39 0.48
N GLN A 7 7.16 -3.00 0.79
CA GLN A 7 6.28 -3.66 -0.19
C GLN A 7 7.03 -4.63 -1.13
N LYS A 8 8.03 -5.33 -0.61
CA LYS A 8 8.83 -6.29 -1.38
C LYS A 8 7.91 -7.41 -1.89
N THR A 9 7.88 -7.63 -3.20
CA THR A 9 6.96 -8.56 -3.90
C THR A 9 5.47 -8.20 -3.86
N THR A 10 5.10 -7.12 -3.16
CA THR A 10 3.72 -6.64 -2.99
C THR A 10 3.56 -5.20 -3.49
N ASN A 11 4.32 -4.80 -4.52
CA ASN A 11 4.29 -3.43 -5.03
C ASN A 11 2.88 -2.97 -5.46
N TYR A 12 2.02 -3.89 -5.94
CA TYR A 12 0.65 -3.60 -6.34
C TYR A 12 -0.29 -3.15 -5.19
N VAL A 13 0.14 -3.24 -3.94
CA VAL A 13 -0.57 -2.72 -2.75
C VAL A 13 0.16 -1.53 -2.11
N ASP A 14 1.10 -0.90 -2.80
CA ASP A 14 1.86 0.22 -2.24
C ASP A 14 1.02 1.51 -2.13
N GLY A 15 0.10 1.76 -3.06
CA GLY A 15 -0.89 2.85 -2.99
C GLY A 15 -0.73 4.06 -3.93
N PRO A 16 0.45 4.42 -4.46
CA PRO A 16 0.57 5.53 -5.42
C PRO A 16 -0.27 5.30 -6.68
N SER A 17 -1.26 6.18 -6.89
CA SER A 17 -2.15 6.12 -8.04
C SER A 17 -1.39 6.31 -9.36
N PHE A 18 -1.73 5.52 -10.36
CA PHE A 18 -1.14 5.50 -11.70
C PHE A 18 0.33 5.07 -11.77
N ILE A 19 0.92 4.63 -10.65
CA ILE A 19 2.23 3.98 -10.62
C ILE A 19 2.08 2.52 -10.23
N THR A 20 1.49 2.24 -9.06
CA THR A 20 1.37 0.87 -8.55
C THR A 20 -0.03 0.31 -8.68
N GLN A 21 -1.04 1.17 -8.87
CA GLN A 21 -2.45 0.79 -9.04
C GLN A 21 -3.29 1.92 -9.66
N CYS A 22 -4.46 1.59 -10.19
CA CYS A 22 -5.51 2.58 -10.44
C CYS A 22 -6.20 2.98 -9.11
N PRO A 23 -6.80 4.19 -9.02
CA PRO A 23 -7.62 4.57 -7.88
C PRO A 23 -8.80 3.61 -7.67
N ILE A 24 -9.15 3.36 -6.41
CA ILE A 24 -10.37 2.61 -6.08
C ILE A 24 -11.57 3.51 -6.44
N VAL A 25 -12.44 3.01 -7.30
CA VAL A 25 -13.64 3.76 -7.72
C VAL A 25 -14.68 3.83 -6.59
N PRO A 26 -15.59 4.82 -6.60
CA PRO A 26 -16.64 4.93 -5.60
C PRO A 26 -17.45 3.63 -5.46
N ASN A 27 -17.91 3.35 -4.24
CA ASN A 27 -18.71 2.17 -3.89
C ASN A 27 -18.04 0.81 -4.14
N ASN A 28 -16.73 0.78 -4.35
CA ASN A 28 -15.93 -0.44 -4.46
C ASN A 28 -14.88 -0.48 -3.34
N SER A 29 -14.34 -1.66 -3.10
CA SER A 29 -13.35 -1.92 -2.06
C SER A 29 -12.18 -2.70 -2.62
N PHE A 30 -11.02 -2.50 -2.00
CA PHE A 30 -9.79 -3.19 -2.35
C PHE A 30 -9.03 -3.52 -1.07
N VAL A 31 -8.53 -4.75 -0.97
CA VAL A 31 -7.80 -5.23 0.20
C VAL A 31 -6.31 -5.09 -0.03
N TYR A 32 -5.67 -4.28 0.82
CA TYR A 32 -4.22 -4.19 0.88
C TYR A 32 -3.69 -5.28 1.82
N SER A 33 -3.16 -6.38 1.28
CA SER A 33 -2.63 -7.50 2.05
C SER A 33 -1.12 -7.64 1.82
N PHE A 34 -0.32 -7.37 2.84
CA PHE A 34 1.13 -7.50 2.82
C PHE A 34 1.67 -7.78 4.24
N GLN A 35 2.93 -8.22 4.31
CA GLN A 35 3.62 -8.52 5.57
C GLN A 35 4.77 -7.55 5.80
N ALA A 36 5.00 -7.18 7.06
CA ALA A 36 6.11 -6.32 7.49
C ALA A 36 7.21 -7.15 8.16
N LEU A 37 7.72 -8.18 7.48
CA LEU A 37 8.61 -9.18 8.08
C LEU A 37 9.94 -8.58 8.60
N ASP A 38 10.48 -7.59 7.89
CA ASP A 38 11.83 -7.04 8.14
C ASP A 38 11.80 -5.57 8.59
N GLN A 39 10.68 -5.07 9.11
CA GLN A 39 10.52 -3.65 9.47
C GLN A 39 9.82 -3.44 10.80
N ALA A 40 10.39 -2.57 11.63
CA ALA A 40 9.79 -2.08 12.87
C ALA A 40 10.11 -0.59 13.06
N GLY A 41 9.15 0.18 13.54
CA GLY A 41 9.28 1.63 13.70
C GLY A 41 7.94 2.34 13.72
N THR A 42 7.98 3.67 13.62
CA THR A 42 6.79 4.50 13.49
C THR A 42 6.51 4.79 12.02
N PHE A 43 5.31 4.44 11.57
CA PHE A 43 4.86 4.62 10.19
C PHE A 43 3.54 5.39 10.16
N TRP A 44 3.06 5.70 8.96
CA TRP A 44 1.79 6.38 8.74
C TRP A 44 1.21 5.98 7.38
N TYR A 45 -0.05 6.32 7.14
CA TYR A 45 -0.73 6.09 5.87
C TYR A 45 -1.36 7.38 5.37
N HIS A 46 -1.50 7.51 4.05
CA HIS A 46 -2.18 8.65 3.43
C HIS A 46 -2.79 8.29 2.07
N SER A 47 -3.71 9.15 1.61
CA SER A 47 -4.24 9.12 0.25
C SER A 47 -3.22 9.63 -0.77
#